data_AF-A0A9D3ZVJ4-F1
#
_entry.id   AF-A0A9D3ZVJ4-F1
#
_cell.length_a   1.000
_cell.length_b   1.000
_cell.length_c   1.000
_cell.angle_alpha   90.00
_cell.angle_beta   90.00
_cell.angle_gamma   90.00
#
_symmetry.space_group_name_H-M   'P 1'
#
loop_
_entity.id
_entity.type
_entity.pdbx_description
1 polymer ?
#
loop_
_entity_poly.entity_id
_entity_poly.type
_entity_poly.pdbx_seq_one_letter_code
_entity_poly.pdbx_strand_id
1 'polypeptide(L)'
;MEEDDIYTNDGTVDYKGNPANKKKTGTWRACPFIIGNEGCERLAYYGMSTNLVLCFKHQLNQHSSVAATNNQNWGGTCYITPIIGAFLADSYLGRYWTIACFSIVYIIGMTLLALSASGRGIRPRCYAEDNCYPTEVQSAMTFLALYLIALGTGGIKPCVSSYGADQFDDTDEKEKKHKSSFFNWFYLSINIGALIAGSVLVWVQDNVSWGWGLGIPAIAMAIAVCFFFSGTRLYRNQVPRGSPVTRLFQVLVASIRKYKVAVPANQSLLHETADKESNIKESRKIDHTNDLSLVPGL
;
A
#
# COMPACT_ATOMS: atom_id res chain seq x y z
N MET A 1 -4.76 6.31 39.94
CA MET A 1 -5.50 7.15 38.97
C MET A 1 -4.57 7.95 38.04
N GLU A 2 -3.23 7.89 38.20
CA GLU A 2 -2.27 8.57 37.29
C GLU A 2 -1.58 7.63 36.26
N GLU A 3 -1.65 6.30 36.42
CA GLU A 3 -1.00 5.35 35.49
C GLU A 3 -1.82 5.07 34.22
N ASP A 4 -3.16 5.13 34.29
CA ASP A 4 -4.06 4.84 33.16
C ASP A 4 -4.06 5.92 32.06
N ASP A 5 -3.43 7.08 32.29
CA ASP A 5 -3.36 8.18 31.31
C ASP A 5 -2.03 8.25 30.55
N ILE A 6 -1.09 7.34 30.86
CA ILE A 6 0.25 7.32 30.24
C ILE A 6 0.26 6.47 28.96
N TYR A 7 -0.58 5.43 28.92
CA TYR A 7 -0.66 4.47 27.81
C TYR A 7 -1.87 4.72 26.93
N THR A 8 -1.80 4.27 25.68
CA THR A 8 -2.92 4.32 24.74
C THR A 8 -3.98 3.29 25.10
N ASN A 9 -5.25 3.62 24.86
CA ASN A 9 -6.39 2.74 25.17
C ASN A 9 -6.93 2.01 23.93
N ASP A 10 -6.34 2.21 22.76
CA ASP A 10 -6.74 1.63 21.47
C ASP A 10 -6.09 0.26 21.18
N GLY A 11 -5.27 -0.26 22.11
CA GLY A 11 -4.55 -1.53 21.97
C GLY A 11 -3.31 -1.45 21.08
N THR A 12 -2.81 -0.25 20.77
CA THR A 12 -1.54 -0.08 20.07
C THR A 12 -0.34 -0.44 20.94
N VAL A 13 0.70 -0.99 20.30
CA VAL A 13 1.97 -1.36 20.94
C VAL A 13 3.14 -0.58 20.36
N ASP A 14 4.21 -0.43 21.14
CA ASP A 14 5.48 0.11 20.70
C ASP A 14 6.27 -0.91 19.85
N TYR A 15 7.45 -0.52 19.37
CA TYR A 15 8.32 -1.41 18.58
C TYR A 15 8.84 -2.65 19.34
N LYS A 16 8.72 -2.68 20.67
CA LYS A 16 9.10 -3.81 21.53
C LYS A 16 7.90 -4.69 21.90
N GLY A 17 6.69 -4.34 21.48
CA GLY A 17 5.47 -5.05 21.82
C GLY A 17 4.87 -4.68 23.18
N ASN A 18 5.36 -3.62 23.84
CA ASN A 18 4.74 -3.11 25.07
C ASN A 18 3.60 -2.14 24.72
N PRO A 19 2.62 -1.90 25.61
CA PRO A 19 1.59 -0.88 25.39
C PRO A 19 2.21 0.48 25.02
N ALA A 20 1.66 1.13 23.99
CA ALA A 20 2.25 2.36 23.47
C ALA A 20 2.10 3.51 24.47
N ASN A 21 3.16 4.27 24.68
CA ASN A 21 3.17 5.40 25.60
C ASN A 21 2.79 6.70 24.86
N LYS A 22 1.71 7.37 25.31
CA LYS A 22 1.16 8.58 24.68
C LYS A 22 2.19 9.71 24.54
N LYS A 23 3.07 9.88 25.53
CA LYS A 23 4.08 10.98 25.57
C LYS A 23 5.31 10.70 24.70
N LYS A 24 5.64 9.43 24.46
CA LYS A 24 6.88 9.02 23.76
C LYS A 24 6.66 8.61 22.31
N THR A 25 5.49 8.12 21.96
CA THR A 25 5.19 7.47 20.67
C THR A 25 3.98 8.11 19.98
N GLY A 26 3.91 7.96 18.66
CA GLY A 26 2.81 8.42 17.81
C GLY A 26 2.78 9.93 17.61
N THR A 27 1.59 10.42 17.26
CA THR A 27 1.26 11.82 17.02
C THR A 27 2.20 12.50 16.01
N TRP A 28 2.32 13.82 16.08
CA TRP A 28 3.15 14.64 15.20
C TRP A 28 4.65 14.34 15.25
N ARG A 29 5.13 13.53 16.21
CA ARG A 29 6.53 13.07 16.23
C ARG A 29 6.78 11.98 15.19
N ALA A 30 5.79 11.11 14.97
CA ALA A 30 5.84 10.03 13.99
C ALA A 30 5.40 10.48 12.59
N CYS A 31 4.44 11.41 12.50
CA CYS A 31 3.83 11.81 11.23
C CYS A 31 4.81 12.26 10.13
N PRO A 32 5.87 13.06 10.39
CA PRO A 32 6.77 13.51 9.33
C PRO A 32 7.43 12.37 8.56
N PHE A 33 7.77 11.27 9.25
CA PHE A 33 8.38 10.10 8.63
C PHE A 33 7.41 9.35 7.70
N ILE A 34 6.14 9.25 8.10
CA ILE A 34 5.09 8.59 7.30
C ILE A 34 4.68 9.47 6.12
N ILE A 35 4.46 10.77 6.36
CA ILE A 35 4.07 11.74 5.32
C ILE A 35 5.19 11.89 4.29
N GLY A 36 6.45 12.01 4.73
CA GLY A 36 7.60 12.07 3.84
C GLY A 36 7.72 10.82 2.98
N ASN A 37 7.52 9.65 3.57
CA ASN A 37 7.52 8.38 2.83
C ASN A 37 6.41 8.31 1.79
N GLU A 38 5.19 8.71 2.14
CA GLU A 38 4.07 8.76 1.18
C GLU A 38 4.35 9.75 0.04
N GLY A 39 4.80 10.96 0.35
CA GLY A 39 5.10 11.97 -0.66
C GLY A 39 6.14 11.49 -1.69
N CYS A 40 7.21 10.84 -1.21
CA CYS A 40 8.24 10.25 -2.06
C CYS A 40 7.73 9.05 -2.86
N GLU A 41 6.90 8.17 -2.28
CA GLU A 41 6.26 7.07 -3.03
C GLU A 41 5.40 7.61 -4.16
N ARG A 42 4.61 8.66 -3.91
CA ARG A 42 3.76 9.28 -4.94
C ARG A 42 4.56 9.97 -6.02
N LEU A 43 5.61 10.68 -5.64
CA LEU A 43 6.55 11.26 -6.59
C LEU A 43 7.17 10.19 -7.49
N ALA A 44 7.56 9.04 -6.92
CA ALA A 44 8.11 7.92 -7.70
C ALA A 44 7.08 7.23 -8.59
N TYR A 45 5.90 6.94 -8.05
CA TYR A 45 4.81 6.30 -8.79
C TYR A 45 4.35 7.17 -9.96
N TYR A 46 4.07 8.45 -9.72
CA TYR A 46 3.63 9.35 -10.77
C TYR A 46 4.77 9.67 -11.75
N GLY A 47 5.99 9.87 -11.26
CA GLY A 47 7.13 10.19 -12.12
C GLY A 47 7.45 9.08 -13.12
N MET A 48 7.20 7.82 -12.74
CA MET A 48 7.30 6.71 -13.66
C MET A 48 6.04 6.54 -14.52
N SER A 49 4.86 6.54 -13.92
CA SER A 49 3.60 6.17 -14.61
C SER A 49 3.18 7.16 -15.69
N THR A 50 3.44 8.46 -15.53
CA THR A 50 3.05 9.49 -16.51
C THR A 50 3.74 9.30 -17.85
N ASN A 51 5.01 8.87 -17.83
CA ASN A 51 5.86 8.73 -19.01
C ASN A 51 6.16 7.28 -19.37
N LEU A 52 5.47 6.31 -18.75
CA LEU A 52 5.74 4.89 -18.96
C LEU A 52 5.45 4.43 -20.41
N VAL A 53 4.45 5.02 -21.07
CA VAL A 53 4.16 4.75 -22.50
C VAL A 53 5.34 5.16 -23.39
N LEU A 54 5.92 6.33 -23.13
CA LEU A 54 7.11 6.80 -23.85
C LEU A 54 8.31 5.91 -23.55
N CYS A 55 8.46 5.46 -22.30
CA CYS A 55 9.49 4.48 -21.94
C CYS A 55 9.35 3.19 -22.77
N PHE A 56 8.15 2.63 -22.92
CA PHE A 56 7.94 1.44 -23.76
C PHE A 56 8.24 1.69 -25.24
N LYS A 57 7.87 2.87 -25.77
CA LYS A 57 8.15 3.23 -27.16
C LYS A 57 9.65 3.39 -27.40
N HIS A 58 10.35 4.14 -26.56
CA HIS A 58 11.77 4.46 -26.77
C HIS A 58 12.72 3.35 -26.34
N GLN A 59 12.41 2.62 -25.25
CA GLN A 59 13.32 1.60 -24.72
C GLN A 59 13.02 0.19 -25.21
N LEU A 60 11.75 -0.13 -25.52
CA LEU A 60 11.36 -1.46 -26.01
C LEU A 60 10.95 -1.46 -27.48
N ASN A 61 11.01 -0.32 -28.17
CA ASN A 61 10.59 -0.13 -29.56
C ASN A 61 9.19 -0.70 -29.84
N GLN A 62 8.28 -0.50 -28.88
CA GLN A 62 6.90 -0.95 -29.00
C GLN A 62 6.06 0.06 -29.80
N HIS A 63 5.14 -0.45 -30.60
CA HIS A 63 4.14 0.38 -31.26
C HIS A 63 3.21 1.03 -30.22
N SER A 64 2.69 2.23 -30.52
CA SER A 64 1.90 3.03 -29.56
C SER A 64 0.71 2.27 -28.97
N SER A 65 0.06 1.41 -29.75
CA SER A 65 -1.06 0.57 -29.29
C SER A 65 -0.63 -0.43 -28.22
N VAL A 66 0.46 -1.18 -28.46
CA VAL A 66 0.98 -2.19 -27.53
C VAL A 66 1.51 -1.53 -26.26
N ALA A 67 2.21 -0.40 -26.38
CA ALA A 67 2.71 0.36 -25.25
C ALA A 67 1.58 0.86 -24.35
N ALA A 68 0.48 1.37 -24.93
CA ALA A 68 -0.69 1.81 -24.18
C ALA A 68 -1.38 0.65 -23.44
N THR A 69 -1.56 -0.49 -24.10
CA THR A 69 -2.12 -1.70 -23.47
C THR A 69 -1.25 -2.19 -22.30
N ASN A 70 0.07 -2.25 -22.49
CA ASN A 70 0.99 -2.66 -21.42
C ASN A 70 0.96 -1.69 -20.23
N ASN A 71 0.86 -0.38 -20.49
CA ASN A 71 0.72 0.62 -19.44
C ASN A 71 -0.59 0.45 -18.66
N GLN A 72 -1.71 0.19 -19.35
CA GLN A 72 -2.99 -0.08 -18.69
C GLN A 72 -2.97 -1.39 -17.89
N ASN A 73 -2.38 -2.46 -18.42
CA ASN A 73 -2.23 -3.73 -17.71
C ASN A 73 -1.38 -3.57 -16.44
N TRP A 74 -0.27 -2.84 -16.53
CA TRP A 74 0.56 -2.52 -15.38
C TRP A 74 -0.21 -1.67 -14.35
N GLY A 75 -0.90 -0.61 -14.79
CA GLY A 75 -1.75 0.21 -13.93
C GLY A 75 -2.83 -0.61 -13.23
N GLY A 76 -3.53 -1.48 -13.95
CA GLY A 76 -4.52 -2.39 -13.39
C GLY A 76 -3.90 -3.35 -12.35
N THR A 77 -2.71 -3.86 -12.62
CA THR A 77 -1.97 -4.70 -11.66
C THR A 77 -1.69 -3.94 -10.36
N CYS A 78 -1.26 -2.68 -10.43
CA CYS A 78 -1.04 -1.81 -9.27
C CYS A 78 -2.30 -1.57 -8.42
N TYR A 79 -3.50 -1.78 -8.96
CA TYR A 79 -4.77 -1.68 -8.23
C TYR A 79 -5.30 -3.04 -7.74
N ILE A 80 -4.80 -4.15 -8.25
CA ILE A 80 -5.12 -5.51 -7.79
C ILE A 80 -4.19 -5.94 -6.65
N THR A 81 -2.90 -5.64 -6.75
CA THR A 81 -1.90 -6.00 -5.73
C THR A 81 -2.17 -5.45 -4.32
N PRO A 82 -2.88 -4.31 -4.11
CA PRO A 82 -3.33 -3.88 -2.79
C PRO A 82 -4.16 -4.90 -2.02
N ILE A 83 -4.91 -5.76 -2.70
CA ILE A 83 -5.69 -6.82 -2.04
C ILE A 83 -4.75 -7.77 -1.29
N ILE A 84 -3.63 -8.12 -1.92
CA ILE A 84 -2.59 -8.99 -1.34
C ILE A 84 -1.89 -8.26 -0.18
N GLY A 85 -1.53 -6.99 -0.39
CA GLY A 85 -0.90 -6.15 0.63
C GLY A 85 -1.73 -6.03 1.91
N ALA A 86 -3.00 -5.67 1.76
CA ALA A 86 -3.95 -5.56 2.86
C ALA A 86 -4.14 -6.89 3.60
N PHE A 87 -4.30 -7.99 2.85
CA PHE A 87 -4.43 -9.32 3.44
C PHE A 87 -3.22 -9.72 4.30
N LEU A 88 -2.00 -9.45 3.82
CA LEU A 88 -0.75 -9.73 4.55
C LEU A 88 -0.61 -8.86 5.79
N ALA A 89 -0.95 -7.57 5.69
CA ALA A 89 -0.88 -6.64 6.82
C ALA A 89 -1.85 -7.01 7.93
N ASP A 90 -3.10 -7.32 7.59
CA ASP A 90 -4.14 -7.57 8.58
C ASP A 90 -4.06 -8.98 9.20
N SER A 91 -3.50 -9.95 8.47
CA SER A 91 -3.50 -11.36 8.90
C SER A 91 -2.18 -11.85 9.52
N TYR A 92 -1.03 -11.33 9.08
CA TYR A 92 0.27 -11.94 9.41
C TYR A 92 1.31 -10.94 9.90
N LEU A 93 1.69 -9.99 9.04
CA LEU A 93 2.90 -9.18 9.24
C LEU A 93 2.65 -7.94 10.10
N GLY A 94 1.41 -7.43 10.12
CA GLY A 94 1.11 -6.09 10.60
C GLY A 94 1.46 -5.03 9.56
N ARG A 95 0.91 -3.82 9.77
CA ARG A 95 1.02 -2.71 8.83
C ARG A 95 2.47 -2.22 8.66
N TYR A 96 3.22 -2.08 9.75
CA TYR A 96 4.62 -1.65 9.72
C TYR A 96 5.50 -2.57 8.86
N TRP A 97 5.50 -3.87 9.15
CA TRP A 97 6.33 -4.83 8.41
C TRP A 97 5.89 -5.00 6.96
N THR A 98 4.59 -4.89 6.68
CA THR A 98 4.10 -4.88 5.30
C THR A 98 4.65 -3.68 4.55
N ILE A 99 4.51 -2.46 5.09
CA ILE A 99 5.08 -1.26 4.46
C ILE A 99 6.59 -1.41 4.28
N ALA A 100 7.31 -1.85 5.32
CA ALA A 100 8.76 -2.04 5.28
C ALA A 100 9.22 -3.04 4.19
N CYS A 101 8.68 -4.25 4.18
CA CYS A 101 9.06 -5.30 3.21
C CYS A 101 8.74 -4.88 1.78
N PHE A 102 7.53 -4.36 1.54
CA PHE A 102 7.11 -3.96 0.21
C PHE A 102 7.80 -2.69 -0.29
N SER A 103 8.27 -1.82 0.62
CA SER A 103 9.10 -0.66 0.28
C SER A 103 10.49 -1.08 -0.22
N ILE A 104 11.09 -2.14 0.36
CA ILE A 104 12.34 -2.72 -0.16
C ILE A 104 12.12 -3.34 -1.54
N VAL A 105 11.04 -4.10 -1.73
CA VAL A 105 10.66 -4.65 -3.04
C VAL A 105 10.48 -3.55 -4.09
N TYR A 106 9.83 -2.44 -3.69
CA TYR A 106 9.63 -1.27 -4.54
C TYR A 106 10.97 -0.66 -4.97
N ILE A 107 11.90 -0.44 -4.04
CA ILE A 107 13.24 0.08 -4.35
C ILE A 107 13.98 -0.84 -5.30
N ILE A 108 13.97 -2.15 -5.07
CA ILE A 108 14.61 -3.12 -5.97
C ILE A 108 14.03 -3.00 -7.39
N GLY A 109 12.70 -2.94 -7.52
CA GLY A 109 12.04 -2.74 -8.81
C GLY A 109 12.45 -1.43 -9.48
N MET A 110 12.47 -0.32 -8.74
CA MET A 110 12.87 1.00 -9.25
C MET A 110 14.35 1.03 -9.67
N THR A 111 15.23 0.42 -8.89
CA THR A 111 16.66 0.31 -9.24
C THR A 111 16.85 -0.54 -10.49
N LEU A 112 16.18 -1.68 -10.61
CA LEU A 112 16.23 -2.51 -11.81
C LEU A 112 15.74 -1.76 -13.05
N LEU A 113 14.66 -0.99 -12.93
CA LEU A 113 14.14 -0.17 -14.03
C LEU A 113 15.09 0.98 -14.40
N ALA A 114 15.70 1.64 -13.42
CA ALA A 114 16.69 2.68 -13.68
C ALA A 114 17.95 2.12 -14.35
N LEU A 115 18.39 0.91 -13.96
CA LEU A 115 19.52 0.21 -14.57
C LEU A 115 19.20 -0.26 -15.99
N SER A 116 17.97 -0.73 -16.26
CA SER A 116 17.55 -1.10 -17.62
C SER A 116 17.59 0.10 -18.56
N ALA A 117 17.22 1.28 -18.06
CA ALA A 117 17.24 2.53 -18.80
C ALA A 117 18.63 3.19 -18.91
N SER A 118 19.60 2.87 -18.06
CA SER A 118 20.88 3.59 -17.95
C SER A 118 22.12 2.76 -18.34
N GLY A 119 22.05 1.44 -18.24
CA GLY A 119 23.22 0.57 -18.44
C GLY A 119 23.72 0.60 -19.88
N ARG A 120 24.97 1.07 -20.10
CA ARG A 120 25.64 1.10 -21.41
C ARG A 120 25.80 -0.27 -22.09
N GLY A 121 25.50 -1.38 -21.39
CA GLY A 121 25.42 -2.75 -21.96
C GLY A 121 24.02 -3.38 -21.91
N ILE A 122 23.02 -2.69 -21.34
CA ILE A 122 21.66 -3.18 -21.09
C ILE A 122 20.62 -2.41 -21.93
N ARG A 123 20.98 -1.22 -22.44
CA ARG A 123 20.20 -0.56 -23.49
C ARG A 123 20.16 -1.44 -24.75
N PRO A 124 19.04 -1.45 -25.49
CA PRO A 124 18.98 -2.12 -26.78
C PRO A 124 20.10 -1.61 -27.68
N ARG A 125 20.77 -2.51 -28.40
CA ARG A 125 21.76 -2.11 -29.42
C ARG A 125 20.99 -1.47 -30.57
N CYS A 126 21.15 -0.16 -30.72
CA CYS A 126 20.60 0.58 -31.84
C CYS A 126 21.54 0.40 -33.04
N TYR A 127 21.04 -0.19 -34.13
CA TYR A 127 21.78 -0.31 -35.39
C TYR A 127 21.59 0.92 -36.30
N ALA A 128 20.58 1.76 -36.03
CA ALA A 128 20.28 3.03 -36.71
C ALA A 128 19.59 4.01 -35.73
N GLU A 129 19.53 5.30 -36.08
CA GLU A 129 19.00 6.40 -35.25
C GLU A 129 17.56 6.18 -34.72
N ASP A 130 16.73 5.35 -35.39
CA ASP A 130 15.32 5.14 -35.02
C ASP A 130 14.89 3.67 -34.82
N ASN A 131 15.78 2.68 -34.96
CA ASN A 131 15.41 1.25 -34.85
C ASN A 131 16.32 0.51 -33.87
N CYS A 132 15.90 0.51 -32.61
CA CYS A 132 16.56 -0.20 -31.52
C CYS A 132 15.74 -1.46 -31.16
N TYR A 133 16.30 -2.66 -31.34
CA TYR A 133 15.58 -3.90 -30.99
C TYR A 133 16.07 -4.41 -29.63
N PRO A 134 15.18 -4.49 -28.60
CA PRO A 134 15.56 -5.03 -27.30
C PRO A 134 15.81 -6.54 -27.41
N THR A 135 16.81 -7.03 -26.69
CA THR A 135 16.97 -8.48 -26.50
C THR A 135 15.84 -8.99 -25.60
N GLU A 136 15.44 -10.26 -25.71
CA GLU A 136 14.41 -10.87 -24.85
C GLU A 136 14.71 -10.66 -23.36
N VAL A 137 15.99 -10.79 -22.97
CA VAL A 137 16.46 -10.56 -21.59
C VAL A 137 16.22 -9.12 -21.12
N GLN A 138 16.42 -8.13 -21.99
CA GLN A 138 16.22 -6.71 -21.67
C GLN A 138 14.73 -6.42 -21.45
N SER A 139 13.87 -6.97 -22.31
CA SER A 139 12.41 -6.85 -22.17
C SER A 139 11.92 -7.54 -20.90
N ALA A 140 12.37 -8.77 -20.64
CA ALA A 140 11.98 -9.53 -19.46
C ALA A 140 12.38 -8.82 -18.16
N MET A 141 13.58 -8.24 -18.11
CA MET A 141 14.06 -7.48 -16.96
C MET A 141 13.24 -6.20 -16.73
N THR A 142 12.87 -5.47 -17.79
CA THR A 142 11.99 -4.29 -17.67
C THR A 142 10.61 -4.67 -17.13
N PHE A 143 9.99 -5.73 -17.64
CA PHE A 143 8.69 -6.19 -17.13
C PHE A 143 8.79 -6.71 -15.69
N LEU A 144 9.86 -7.46 -15.36
CA LEU A 144 10.11 -7.88 -13.98
C LEU A 144 10.21 -6.68 -13.05
N ALA A 145 10.96 -5.65 -13.44
CA ALA A 145 11.08 -4.41 -12.67
C ALA A 145 9.72 -3.74 -12.46
N LEU A 146 8.92 -3.61 -13.52
CA LEU A 146 7.57 -3.02 -13.45
C LEU A 146 6.62 -3.79 -12.55
N TYR A 147 6.64 -5.13 -12.60
CA TYR A 147 5.80 -5.96 -11.74
C TYR A 147 6.28 -5.98 -10.28
N LEU A 148 7.59 -5.85 -10.02
CA LEU A 148 8.11 -5.63 -8.67
C LEU A 148 7.63 -4.28 -8.10
N ILE A 149 7.63 -3.22 -8.92
CA ILE A 149 7.09 -1.91 -8.52
C ILE A 149 5.58 -2.00 -8.27
N ALA A 150 4.84 -2.70 -9.12
CA ALA A 150 3.40 -2.95 -8.95
C ALA A 150 3.11 -3.72 -7.65
N LEU A 151 3.94 -4.70 -7.32
CA LEU A 151 3.84 -5.44 -6.06
C LEU A 151 4.15 -4.53 -4.86
N GLY A 152 5.25 -3.78 -4.92
CA GLY A 152 5.68 -2.83 -3.90
C GLY A 152 4.61 -1.78 -3.58
N THR A 153 4.08 -1.09 -4.60
CA THR A 153 3.04 -0.07 -4.42
C THR A 153 1.76 -0.69 -3.87
N GLY A 154 1.45 -1.92 -4.30
CA GLY A 154 0.35 -2.70 -3.79
C GLY A 154 0.45 -2.97 -2.29
N GLY A 155 1.62 -3.30 -1.78
CA GLY A 155 1.80 -3.51 -0.34
C GLY A 155 1.74 -2.23 0.50
N ILE A 156 2.22 -1.12 -0.04
CA ILE A 156 2.34 0.15 0.70
C ILE A 156 0.99 0.88 0.77
N LYS A 157 0.33 1.08 -0.38
CA LYS A 157 -0.87 1.92 -0.52
C LYS A 157 -2.03 1.60 0.44
N PRO A 158 -2.45 0.34 0.63
CA PRO A 158 -3.57 0.04 1.51
C PRO A 158 -3.22 0.20 2.99
N CYS A 159 -1.92 0.18 3.34
CA CYS A 159 -1.47 0.13 4.73
C CYS A 159 -1.03 1.50 5.26
N VAL A 160 -0.41 2.34 4.43
CA VAL A 160 0.27 3.57 4.86
C VAL A 160 -0.67 4.63 5.45
N SER A 161 -1.86 4.83 4.86
CA SER A 161 -2.84 5.80 5.35
C SER A 161 -3.43 5.35 6.69
N SER A 162 -3.76 4.06 6.82
CA SER A 162 -4.22 3.47 8.07
C SER A 162 -3.11 3.45 9.12
N TYR A 163 -1.86 3.18 8.74
CA TYR A 163 -0.72 3.22 9.64
C TYR A 163 -0.42 4.62 10.18
N GLY A 164 -0.59 5.65 9.34
CA GLY A 164 -0.54 7.05 9.78
C GLY A 164 -1.67 7.41 10.74
N ALA A 165 -2.88 6.92 10.49
CA ALA A 165 -4.02 7.06 11.39
C ALA A 165 -3.80 6.35 12.74
N ASP A 166 -3.12 5.21 12.76
CA ASP A 166 -2.79 4.45 13.98
C ASP A 166 -1.83 5.21 14.92
N GLN A 167 -1.23 6.31 14.46
CA GLN A 167 -0.37 7.13 15.30
C GLN A 167 -1.17 8.00 16.29
N PHE A 168 -2.50 8.01 16.17
CA PHE A 168 -3.39 8.80 17.02
C PHE A 168 -4.41 7.88 17.70
N ASP A 169 -4.53 8.01 19.02
CA ASP A 169 -5.48 7.28 19.86
C ASP A 169 -6.90 7.84 19.64
N ASP A 170 -7.81 7.00 19.16
CA ASP A 170 -9.21 7.37 18.87
C ASP A 170 -10.04 7.61 20.15
N THR A 171 -9.55 7.16 21.32
CA THR A 171 -10.20 7.39 22.62
C THR A 171 -9.90 8.78 23.20
N ASP A 172 -8.85 9.45 22.70
CA ASP A 172 -8.45 10.80 23.13
C ASP A 172 -8.97 11.86 22.14
N GLU A 173 -9.89 12.70 22.61
CA GLU A 173 -10.49 13.77 21.80
C GLU A 173 -9.47 14.79 21.25
N LYS A 174 -8.32 14.97 21.90
CA LYS A 174 -7.24 15.85 21.38
C LYS A 174 -6.51 15.17 20.23
N GLU A 175 -6.11 13.91 20.40
CA GLU A 175 -5.40 13.16 19.34
C GLU A 175 -6.31 12.93 18.12
N LYS A 176 -7.60 12.70 18.33
CA LYS A 176 -8.61 12.58 17.27
C LYS A 176 -8.74 13.84 16.40
N LYS A 177 -8.67 15.03 16.99
CA LYS A 177 -8.62 16.30 16.21
C LYS A 177 -7.33 16.40 15.40
N HIS A 178 -6.19 16.00 15.98
CA HIS A 178 -4.92 15.99 15.26
C HIS A 178 -4.87 14.96 14.13
N LYS A 179 -5.54 13.82 14.26
CA LYS A 179 -5.71 12.81 13.21
C LYS A 179 -6.37 13.38 11.94
N SER A 180 -7.39 14.21 12.10
CA SER A 180 -8.01 14.91 10.96
C SER A 180 -7.01 15.85 10.25
N SER A 181 -6.25 16.62 11.03
CA SER A 181 -5.19 17.49 10.48
C SER A 181 -4.07 16.68 9.80
N PHE A 182 -3.72 15.51 10.32
CA PHE A 182 -2.77 14.59 9.67
C PHE A 182 -3.24 14.21 8.27
N PHE A 183 -4.51 13.85 8.07
CA PHE A 183 -5.02 13.52 6.73
C PHE A 183 -4.92 14.69 5.77
N ASN A 184 -5.16 15.93 6.22
CA ASN A 184 -4.97 17.11 5.36
C ASN A 184 -3.51 17.24 4.87
N TRP A 185 -2.54 17.06 5.76
CA TRP A 185 -1.11 17.09 5.39
C TRP A 185 -0.69 15.90 4.54
N PHE A 186 -1.28 14.72 4.80
CA PHE A 186 -1.07 13.52 4.01
C PHE A 186 -1.53 13.71 2.56
N TYR A 187 -2.75 14.21 2.35
CA TYR A 187 -3.26 14.52 1.02
C TYR A 187 -2.51 15.66 0.34
N LEU A 188 -2.10 16.68 1.09
CA LEU A 188 -1.24 17.74 0.55
C LEU A 188 0.08 17.17 0.03
N SER A 189 0.73 16.29 0.78
CA SER A 189 1.97 15.62 0.37
C SER A 189 1.80 14.79 -0.91
N ILE A 190 0.70 14.04 -1.03
CA ILE A 190 0.37 13.28 -2.25
C ILE A 190 0.29 14.22 -3.47
N ASN A 191 -0.43 15.33 -3.33
CA ASN A 191 -0.62 16.29 -4.43
C ASN A 191 0.68 17.00 -4.81
N ILE A 192 1.50 17.38 -3.83
CA ILE A 192 2.83 17.97 -4.09
C ILE A 192 3.72 16.97 -4.82
N GLY A 193 3.77 15.71 -4.36
CA GLY A 193 4.53 14.64 -5.00
C GLY A 193 4.10 14.42 -6.46
N ALA A 194 2.78 14.39 -6.71
CA ALA A 194 2.21 14.26 -8.05
C ALA A 194 2.53 15.48 -8.95
N LEU A 195 2.48 16.69 -8.41
CA LEU A 195 2.80 17.93 -9.14
C LEU A 195 4.27 17.95 -9.56
N ILE A 196 5.19 17.64 -8.65
CA ILE A 196 6.63 17.60 -8.95
C ILE A 196 6.91 16.49 -9.97
N ALA A 197 6.25 15.34 -9.84
CA ALA A 197 6.38 14.25 -10.79
C ALA A 197 5.92 14.63 -12.20
N GLY A 198 4.71 15.19 -12.34
CA GLY A 198 4.14 15.56 -13.64
C GLY A 198 4.82 16.77 -14.30
N SER A 199 5.65 17.52 -13.58
CA SER A 199 6.35 18.69 -14.12
C SER A 199 7.86 18.47 -14.20
N VAL A 200 8.56 18.46 -13.06
CA VAL A 200 10.02 18.41 -13.00
C VAL A 200 10.55 17.07 -13.48
N LEU A 201 9.99 15.93 -13.04
CA LEU A 201 10.49 14.62 -13.45
C LEU A 201 10.24 14.34 -14.93
N VAL A 202 9.06 14.70 -15.44
CA VAL A 202 8.75 14.64 -16.88
C VAL A 202 9.76 15.48 -17.68
N TRP A 203 10.03 16.71 -17.24
CA TRP A 203 11.02 17.57 -17.89
C TRP A 203 12.43 16.94 -17.92
N VAL A 204 12.88 16.33 -16.81
CA VAL A 204 14.17 15.63 -16.74
C VAL A 204 14.19 14.41 -17.68
N GLN A 205 13.11 13.65 -17.75
CA GLN A 205 13.01 12.47 -18.62
C GLN A 205 13.10 12.85 -20.10
N ASP A 206 12.42 13.92 -20.51
CA ASP A 206 12.34 14.33 -21.92
C ASP A 206 13.56 15.15 -22.37
N ASN A 207 14.14 15.99 -21.50
CA ASN A 207 15.19 16.94 -21.90
C ASN A 207 16.61 16.55 -21.43
N VAL A 208 16.75 15.77 -20.37
CA VAL A 208 18.07 15.43 -19.79
C VAL A 208 18.45 13.99 -20.14
N SER A 209 17.74 13.02 -19.57
CA SER A 209 17.94 11.60 -19.86
C SER A 209 16.91 10.75 -19.13
N TRP A 210 16.44 9.69 -19.79
CA TRP A 210 15.69 8.60 -19.17
C TRP A 210 16.39 7.99 -17.95
N GLY A 211 17.72 7.92 -17.95
CA GLY A 211 18.46 7.33 -16.83
C GLY A 211 18.34 8.16 -15.54
N TRP A 212 18.52 9.47 -15.63
CA TRP A 212 18.31 10.37 -14.51
C TRP A 212 16.83 10.50 -14.14
N GLY A 213 15.95 10.51 -15.14
CA GLY A 213 14.51 10.61 -14.95
C GLY A 213 13.88 9.42 -14.20
N LEU A 214 14.48 8.22 -14.29
CA LEU A 214 14.08 7.03 -13.52
C LEU A 214 14.96 6.81 -12.27
N GLY A 215 16.19 7.32 -12.28
CA GLY A 215 17.12 7.23 -11.16
C GLY A 215 16.80 8.17 -10.00
N ILE A 216 16.43 9.43 -10.27
CA ILE A 216 16.07 10.41 -9.22
C ILE A 216 14.93 9.89 -8.34
N PRO A 217 13.82 9.35 -8.89
CA PRO A 217 12.75 8.82 -8.06
C PRO A 217 13.16 7.57 -7.27
N ALA A 218 14.03 6.72 -7.82
CA ALA A 218 14.57 5.56 -7.11
C ALA A 218 15.41 6.00 -5.88
N ILE A 219 16.25 7.04 -6.04
CA ILE A 219 17.04 7.62 -4.95
C ILE A 219 16.13 8.27 -3.91
N ALA A 220 15.14 9.05 -4.34
CA ALA A 220 14.18 9.69 -3.45
C ALA A 220 13.43 8.66 -2.61
N MET A 221 12.97 7.56 -3.23
CA MET A 221 12.33 6.46 -2.51
C MET A 221 13.30 5.77 -1.54
N ALA A 222 14.55 5.53 -1.92
CA ALA A 222 15.55 4.93 -1.02
C ALA A 222 15.79 5.79 0.23
N ILE A 223 15.90 7.12 0.06
CA ILE A 223 16.02 8.07 1.18
C ILE A 223 14.77 8.03 2.05
N ALA A 224 13.59 8.02 1.43
CA ALA A 224 12.30 7.97 2.13
C ALA A 224 12.14 6.71 2.99
N VAL A 225 12.59 5.55 2.50
CA VAL A 225 12.57 4.29 3.25
C VAL A 225 13.55 4.32 4.41
N CYS A 226 14.77 4.83 4.22
CA CYS A 226 15.71 5.06 5.32
C CYS A 226 15.10 5.98 6.38
N PHE A 227 14.41 7.04 5.95
CA PHE A 227 13.71 7.96 6.84
C PHE A 227 12.58 7.24 7.59
N PHE A 228 11.77 6.44 6.90
CA PHE A 228 10.71 5.61 7.52
C PHE A 228 11.28 4.68 8.60
N PHE A 229 12.38 3.98 8.33
CA PHE A 229 13.04 3.13 9.32
C PHE A 229 13.63 3.91 10.50
N SER A 230 14.12 5.13 10.30
CA SER A 230 14.64 5.96 11.39
C SER A 230 13.56 6.35 12.41
N GLY A 231 12.30 6.45 11.96
CA GLY A 231 11.14 6.71 12.82
C GLY A 231 10.63 5.51 13.64
N THR A 232 11.19 4.30 13.45
CA THR A 232 10.66 3.05 14.03
C THR A 232 10.38 3.11 15.53
N ARG A 233 11.26 3.76 16.31
CA ARG A 233 11.10 3.86 17.77
C ARG A 233 9.96 4.79 18.21
N LEU A 234 9.48 5.63 17.31
CA LEU A 234 8.43 6.61 17.55
C LEU A 234 7.05 6.08 17.15
N TYR A 235 6.96 5.00 16.38
CA TYR A 235 5.68 4.53 15.88
C TYR A 235 4.86 3.76 16.90
N ARG A 236 3.54 3.87 16.75
CA ARG A 236 2.53 3.01 17.37
C ARG A 236 2.07 1.96 16.35
N ASN A 237 2.01 0.71 16.76
CA ASN A 237 1.65 -0.42 15.91
C ASN A 237 0.35 -1.05 16.37
N GLN A 238 -0.60 -1.21 15.46
CA GLN A 238 -1.78 -2.05 15.70
C GLN A 238 -1.42 -3.53 15.58
N VAL A 239 -1.86 -4.33 16.54
CA VAL A 239 -1.68 -5.79 16.51
C VAL A 239 -2.62 -6.39 15.45
N PRO A 240 -2.16 -7.31 14.57
CA PRO A 240 -3.01 -7.94 13.58
C PRO A 240 -4.21 -8.65 14.22
N ARG A 241 -5.45 -8.28 13.82
CA ARG A 241 -6.71 -8.88 14.32
C ARG A 241 -7.37 -9.84 13.30
N GLY A 242 -6.65 -10.20 12.24
CA GLY A 242 -7.12 -11.03 11.13
C GLY A 242 -7.79 -10.22 10.02
N SER A 243 -7.77 -10.74 8.79
CA SER A 243 -8.33 -10.04 7.63
C SER A 243 -9.88 -10.14 7.57
N PRO A 244 -10.59 -9.04 7.30
CA PRO A 244 -12.02 -9.08 6.96
C PRO A 244 -12.34 -9.95 5.74
N VAL A 245 -11.38 -10.10 4.81
CA VAL A 245 -11.56 -10.87 3.57
C VAL A 245 -11.72 -12.36 3.86
N THR A 246 -10.95 -12.93 4.79
CA THR A 246 -11.11 -14.33 5.17
C THR A 246 -12.46 -14.57 5.81
N ARG A 247 -12.94 -13.62 6.63
CA ARG A 247 -14.28 -13.69 7.23
C ARG A 247 -15.38 -13.63 6.17
N LEU A 248 -15.25 -12.77 5.15
CA LEU A 248 -16.18 -12.73 4.02
C LEU A 248 -16.26 -14.10 3.33
N PHE A 249 -15.12 -14.71 3.00
CA PHE A 249 -15.09 -16.03 2.37
C PHE A 249 -15.61 -17.13 3.29
N GLN A 250 -15.32 -17.07 4.59
CA GLN A 250 -15.89 -18.00 5.57
C GLN A 250 -17.41 -17.92 5.61
N VAL A 251 -17.98 -16.72 5.61
CA VAL A 251 -19.43 -16.51 5.55
C VAL A 251 -20.00 -17.02 4.23
N LEU A 252 -19.40 -16.71 3.08
CA LEU A 252 -19.85 -17.21 1.78
C LEU A 252 -19.84 -18.75 1.72
N VAL A 253 -18.75 -19.38 2.15
CA VAL A 253 -18.63 -20.84 2.18
C VAL A 253 -19.62 -21.46 3.18
N ALA A 254 -19.78 -20.86 4.36
CA ALA A 254 -20.73 -21.31 5.37
C ALA A 254 -22.18 -21.20 4.87
N SER A 255 -22.53 -20.10 4.21
CA SER A 255 -23.85 -19.87 3.63
C SER A 255 -24.16 -20.88 2.52
N ILE A 256 -23.22 -21.15 1.61
CA ILE A 256 -23.40 -22.16 0.54
C ILE A 256 -23.55 -23.56 1.16
N ARG A 257 -22.71 -23.92 2.13
CA ARG A 257 -22.77 -25.24 2.80
C ARG A 257 -24.04 -25.44 3.62
N LYS A 258 -24.54 -24.38 4.25
CA LYS A 258 -25.74 -24.40 5.10
C LYS A 258 -27.01 -23.97 4.36
N TYR A 259 -26.97 -23.82 3.04
CA TYR A 259 -28.11 -23.34 2.25
C TYR A 259 -29.37 -24.21 2.40
N LYS A 260 -29.21 -25.51 2.68
CA LYS A 260 -30.33 -26.45 2.89
C LYS A 260 -30.67 -26.71 4.36
N VAL A 261 -30.00 -26.03 5.30
CA VAL A 261 -30.24 -26.23 6.73
C VAL A 261 -31.41 -25.34 7.16
N ALA A 262 -32.39 -25.93 7.84
CA ALA A 262 -33.51 -25.18 8.40
C ALA A 262 -33.02 -24.14 9.41
N VAL A 263 -33.47 -22.89 9.27
CA VAL A 263 -33.08 -21.79 10.15
C VAL A 263 -33.62 -22.07 11.57
N PRO A 264 -32.77 -22.10 12.61
CA PRO A 264 -33.23 -22.27 13.99
C PRO A 264 -34.16 -21.11 14.39
N ALA A 265 -35.24 -21.39 15.12
CA ALA A 265 -36.18 -20.36 15.60
C ALA A 265 -35.54 -19.34 16.57
N ASN A 266 -34.37 -19.66 17.15
CA ASN A 266 -33.69 -18.83 18.13
C ASN A 266 -32.53 -18.07 17.46
N GLN A 267 -32.66 -16.75 17.32
CA GLN A 267 -31.69 -15.90 16.61
C GLN A 267 -30.30 -15.88 17.28
N SER A 268 -30.22 -16.19 18.57
CA SER A 268 -28.95 -16.29 19.32
C SER A 268 -28.03 -17.42 18.85
N LEU A 269 -28.55 -18.42 18.13
CA LEU A 269 -27.79 -19.55 17.58
C LEU A 269 -27.20 -19.27 16.19
N LEU A 270 -27.53 -18.14 15.56
CA LEU A 270 -26.99 -17.74 14.24
C LEU A 270 -25.58 -17.15 14.32
N HIS A 271 -25.15 -16.70 15.50
CA HIS A 271 -23.83 -16.12 15.73
C HIS A 271 -22.89 -17.15 16.36
N GLU A 272 -21.60 -17.09 16.00
CA GLU A 272 -20.57 -17.84 16.74
C GLU A 272 -20.60 -17.45 18.23
N THR A 273 -20.65 -18.49 19.06
CA THR A 273 -20.64 -18.58 20.54
C THR A 273 -20.45 -17.29 21.36
N ALA A 274 -21.24 -17.17 22.43
CA ALA A 274 -21.15 -16.14 23.45
C ALA A 274 -19.73 -15.95 24.02
N ASP A 275 -19.12 -14.82 23.66
CA ASP A 275 -18.30 -13.93 24.47
C ASP A 275 -16.95 -14.40 25.05
N LYS A 276 -16.52 -15.66 24.90
CA LYS A 276 -15.16 -16.10 25.33
C LYS A 276 -14.25 -16.70 24.26
N GLU A 277 -14.80 -17.26 23.19
CA GLU A 277 -14.03 -17.81 22.05
C GLU A 277 -14.25 -17.03 20.74
N SER A 278 -14.94 -15.90 20.79
CA SER A 278 -15.13 -15.08 19.60
C SER A 278 -13.79 -14.48 19.14
N ASN A 279 -13.43 -14.67 17.88
CA ASN A 279 -12.29 -13.99 17.22
C ASN A 279 -12.44 -12.45 17.19
N ILE A 280 -13.56 -11.92 17.69
CA ILE A 280 -13.85 -10.48 17.74
C ILE A 280 -14.30 -10.11 19.15
N LYS A 281 -13.32 -9.83 20.03
CA LYS A 281 -13.61 -8.97 21.19
C LYS A 281 -14.10 -7.62 20.65
N GLU A 282 -15.31 -7.22 21.06
CA GLU A 282 -15.90 -5.87 20.90
C GLU A 282 -16.54 -5.46 19.55
N SER A 283 -16.75 -6.34 18.56
CA SER A 283 -17.55 -5.91 17.39
C SER A 283 -19.04 -5.92 17.67
N ARG A 284 -19.72 -4.81 17.33
CA ARG A 284 -21.19 -4.70 17.30
C ARG A 284 -21.78 -5.78 16.37
N LYS A 285 -22.62 -6.67 16.93
CA LYS A 285 -23.33 -7.70 16.17
C LYS A 285 -24.40 -7.02 15.31
N ILE A 286 -24.54 -7.46 14.06
CA ILE A 286 -25.57 -6.97 13.12
C ILE A 286 -26.79 -7.87 13.28
N ASP A 287 -27.95 -7.28 13.54
CA ASP A 287 -29.21 -8.01 13.68
C ASP A 287 -29.62 -8.66 12.35
N HIS A 288 -30.29 -9.81 12.44
CA HIS A 288 -30.81 -10.50 11.26
C HIS A 288 -31.99 -9.71 10.66
N THR A 289 -31.87 -9.33 9.38
CA THR A 289 -32.92 -8.62 8.64
C THR A 289 -33.57 -9.56 7.61
N ASN A 290 -34.91 -9.57 7.57
CA ASN A 290 -35.69 -10.42 6.66
C ASN A 290 -35.79 -9.87 5.22
N ASP A 291 -35.24 -8.67 4.95
CA ASP A 291 -35.44 -7.93 3.70
C ASP A 291 -34.68 -8.50 2.49
N LEU A 292 -33.75 -9.43 2.70
CA LEU A 292 -32.97 -10.10 1.67
C LEU A 292 -33.30 -11.60 1.60
N SER A 293 -34.58 -11.94 1.40
CA SER A 293 -34.94 -13.31 1.02
C SER A 293 -34.64 -13.53 -0.47
N LEU A 294 -33.52 -14.16 -0.78
CA LEU A 294 -33.33 -14.82 -2.07
C LEU A 294 -34.22 -16.07 -2.10
N VAL A 295 -35.52 -15.86 -2.36
CA VAL A 295 -36.55 -16.78 -2.92
C VAL A 295 -37.92 -16.40 -2.36
N PRO A 296 -38.88 -15.94 -3.20
CA PRO A 296 -40.29 -15.98 -2.88
C PRO A 296 -40.83 -17.39 -3.17
N GLY A 297 -41.29 -18.09 -2.14
CA GLY A 297 -42.16 -19.27 -2.27
C GLY A 297 -41.46 -20.63 -2.32
N LEU A 298 -41.40 -21.29 -1.16
CA LEU A 298 -41.63 -22.74 -1.00
C LEU A 298 -42.08 -23.03 0.44
#